data_AF-L0DIW5-F1
#
_entry.id   AF-L0DIW5-F1
#
_cell.length_a   1.000
_cell.length_b   1.000
_cell.length_c   1.000
_cell.angle_alpha   90.00
_cell.angle_beta   90.00
_cell.angle_gamma   90.00
#
_symmetry.space_group_name_H-M   'P 1'
#
loop_
_entity.id
_entity.type
_entity.pdbx_description
1 polymer ?
#
loop_
_entity_poly.entity_id
_entity_poly.type
_entity_poly.pdbx_seq_one_letter_code
_entity_poly.pdbx_strand_id
1 'polypeptide(L)'
;MSEMSSGTALRQLHQAQAGLKKARQALRMVRGNPDKAPSVLKIGWESLAQCHRLVGAIPLAAADESVMTKQLAVQRYATSLLVRLRRVARNDFTGDDDDDLGDDES
;
A
#
# COMPACT_ATOMS: atom_id res chain seq x y z
N MET A 1 -17.08 -20.20 11.39
CA MET A 1 -16.33 -19.07 10.81
C MET A 1 -16.46 -19.20 9.32
N SER A 2 -16.97 -18.20 8.60
CA SER A 2 -17.05 -18.28 7.14
C SER A 2 -15.65 -18.52 6.59
N GLU A 3 -15.43 -19.71 6.02
CA GLU A 3 -14.16 -20.08 5.42
C GLU A 3 -13.91 -19.12 4.26
N MET A 4 -13.00 -18.17 4.44
CA MET A 4 -12.57 -17.29 3.37
C MET A 4 -11.98 -18.19 2.26
N SER A 5 -12.49 -18.08 1.04
CA SER A 5 -11.90 -18.75 -0.11
C SER A 5 -10.70 -17.97 -0.65
N SER A 6 -9.77 -18.63 -1.35
CA SER A 6 -8.63 -17.98 -2.00
C SER A 6 -9.07 -16.85 -2.94
N GLY A 7 -10.15 -17.04 -3.70
CA GLY A 7 -10.69 -15.99 -4.58
C GLY A 7 -11.18 -14.76 -3.82
N THR A 8 -11.69 -14.94 -2.59
CA THR A 8 -12.06 -13.81 -1.72
C THR A 8 -10.82 -13.14 -1.13
N ALA A 9 -9.81 -13.91 -0.72
CA ALA A 9 -8.53 -13.38 -0.26
C ALA A 9 -7.84 -12.55 -1.35
N LEU A 10 -7.80 -13.03 -2.60
CA LEU A 10 -7.27 -12.28 -3.73
C LEU A 10 -7.98 -10.94 -3.93
N ARG A 11 -9.31 -10.91 -3.91
CA ARG A 11 -10.08 -9.64 -4.00
C ARG A 11 -9.71 -8.67 -2.88
N GLN A 12 -9.56 -9.15 -1.65
CA GLN A 12 -9.13 -8.31 -0.54
C GLN A 12 -7.71 -7.76 -0.74
N LEU A 13 -6.79 -8.56 -1.28
CA LEU A 13 -5.43 -8.12 -1.59
C LEU A 13 -5.39 -7.10 -2.73
N HIS A 14 -6.21 -7.26 -3.77
CA HIS A 14 -6.36 -6.24 -4.81
C HIS A 14 -6.89 -4.92 -4.23
N GLN A 15 -7.89 -4.99 -3.35
CA GLN A 15 -8.41 -3.81 -2.66
C GLN A 15 -7.35 -3.14 -1.78
N ALA A 16 -6.56 -3.94 -1.04
CA ALA A 16 -5.46 -3.45 -0.22
C ALA A 16 -4.42 -2.70 -1.08
N GLN A 17 -3.97 -3.31 -2.20
CA GLN A 17 -3.01 -2.69 -3.11
C GLN A 17 -3.57 -1.40 -3.73
N ALA A 18 -4.85 -1.38 -4.12
CA ALA A 18 -5.49 -0.16 -4.65
C ALA A 18 -5.50 0.98 -3.62
N GLY A 19 -5.76 0.68 -2.34
CA GLY A 19 -5.66 1.66 -1.25
C GLY A 19 -4.24 2.23 -1.11
N LEU A 20 -3.22 1.38 -1.19
CA LEU A 20 -1.82 1.81 -1.18
C LEU A 20 -1.45 2.67 -2.40
N LYS A 21 -1.91 2.30 -3.61
CA LYS A 21 -1.71 3.10 -4.84
C LYS A 21 -2.30 4.51 -4.67
N LYS A 22 -3.51 4.64 -4.10
CA LYS A 22 -4.14 5.95 -3.80
C LYS A 22 -3.36 6.75 -2.77
N ALA A 23 -2.87 6.13 -1.69
CA ALA A 23 -2.01 6.80 -0.72
C ALA A 23 -0.70 7.29 -1.33
N ARG A 24 -0.11 6.52 -2.27
CA ARG A 24 1.08 6.96 -3.00
C ARG A 24 0.78 8.18 -3.87
N GLN A 25 -0.38 8.22 -4.54
CA GLN A 25 -0.79 9.41 -5.30
C GLN A 25 -0.93 10.65 -4.40
N ALA A 26 -1.41 10.50 -3.17
CA ALA A 26 -1.51 11.60 -2.21
C ALA A 26 -0.15 12.20 -1.83
N LEU A 27 0.95 11.43 -1.87
CA LEU A 27 2.31 11.95 -1.62
C LEU A 27 2.73 13.04 -2.62
N ARG A 28 2.20 12.99 -3.85
CA ARG A 28 2.46 14.03 -4.87
C ARG A 28 1.97 15.40 -4.42
N MET A 29 0.97 15.47 -3.52
CA MET A 29 0.44 16.73 -3.00
C MET A 29 1.41 17.46 -2.06
N VAL A 30 2.40 16.78 -1.49
CA VAL A 30 3.40 17.41 -0.61
C VAL A 30 4.49 18.13 -1.41
N ARG A 31 4.69 17.73 -2.68
CA ARG A 31 5.66 18.39 -3.58
C ARG A 31 5.20 19.82 -3.84
N GLY A 32 6.01 20.80 -3.39
CA GLY A 32 5.69 22.22 -3.51
C GLY A 32 4.68 22.75 -2.50
N ASN A 33 4.16 21.91 -1.58
CA ASN A 33 3.25 22.35 -0.52
C ASN A 33 3.48 21.56 0.79
N PRO A 34 4.49 21.95 1.59
CA PRO A 34 4.80 21.30 2.87
C PRO A 34 3.62 21.27 3.86
N ASP A 35 2.70 22.23 3.79
CA ASP A 35 1.53 22.31 4.68
C ASP A 35 0.57 21.11 4.52
N LYS A 36 0.67 20.38 3.41
CA LYS A 36 -0.09 19.13 3.18
C LYS A 36 0.52 17.91 3.86
N ALA A 37 1.74 18.00 4.38
CA ALA A 37 2.43 16.87 4.99
C ALA A 37 1.61 16.15 6.09
N PRO A 38 0.95 16.84 7.05
CA PRO A 38 0.16 16.17 8.09
C PRO A 38 -1.01 15.35 7.52
N SER A 39 -1.71 15.88 6.51
CA SER A 39 -2.84 15.20 5.86
C SER A 39 -2.37 13.96 5.10
N VAL A 40 -1.27 14.09 4.36
CA VAL A 40 -0.69 12.99 3.59
C VAL A 40 -0.15 11.89 4.49
N LEU A 41 0.50 12.25 5.62
CA LEU A 41 0.94 11.28 6.63
C LEU A 41 -0.25 10.49 7.18
N LYS A 42 -1.35 11.17 7.51
CA LYS A 42 -2.58 10.51 7.98
C LYS A 42 -3.13 9.52 6.95
N ILE A 43 -3.34 9.96 5.72
CA ILE A 43 -3.88 9.12 4.62
C ILE A 43 -2.98 7.89 4.38
N GLY A 44 -1.67 8.11 4.33
CA GLY A 44 -0.69 7.05 4.12
C GLY A 44 -0.69 6.03 5.25
N TRP A 45 -0.70 6.50 6.50
CA TRP A 45 -0.71 5.64 7.67
C TRP A 45 -1.99 4.82 7.77
N GLU A 46 -3.16 5.44 7.55
CA GLU A 46 -4.45 4.75 7.53
C GLU A 46 -4.51 3.66 6.45
N SER A 47 -3.94 3.94 5.27
CA SER A 47 -3.87 2.98 4.16
C SER A 47 -2.95 1.80 4.47
N LEU A 48 -1.80 2.04 5.11
CA LEU A 48 -0.90 0.99 5.61
C LEU A 48 -1.58 0.11 6.65
N ALA A 49 -2.24 0.74 7.63
CA ALA A 49 -2.96 0.03 8.68
C ALA A 49 -4.08 -0.85 8.11
N GLN A 50 -4.86 -0.32 7.15
CA GLN A 50 -5.89 -1.10 6.47
C GLN A 50 -5.31 -2.26 5.66
N CYS A 51 -4.22 -2.02 4.93
CA CYS A 51 -3.52 -3.07 4.18
C CYS A 51 -3.08 -4.22 5.09
N HIS A 52 -2.36 -3.91 6.18
CA HIS A 52 -1.87 -4.94 7.10
C HIS A 52 -3.01 -5.71 7.79
N ARG A 53 -4.13 -5.04 8.11
CA ARG A 53 -5.34 -5.72 8.61
C ARG A 53 -5.90 -6.72 7.60
N LEU A 54 -6.03 -6.32 6.33
CA LEU A 54 -6.54 -7.19 5.28
C LEU A 54 -5.61 -8.39 5.04
N VAL A 55 -4.29 -8.15 4.97
CA VAL A 55 -3.31 -9.22 4.79
C VAL A 55 -3.33 -10.20 5.97
N GLY A 56 -3.34 -9.69 7.21
CA GLY A 56 -3.33 -10.50 8.42
C GLY A 56 -4.65 -11.25 8.71
N ALA A 57 -5.74 -10.87 8.05
CA ALA A 57 -7.04 -11.53 8.19
C ALA A 57 -7.22 -12.77 7.29
N ILE A 58 -6.28 -13.04 6.39
CA ILE A 58 -6.35 -14.18 5.47
C ILE A 58 -5.99 -15.47 6.23
N PRO A 59 -6.91 -16.45 6.34
CA PRO A 59 -6.63 -17.70 7.03
C PRO A 59 -5.76 -18.63 6.18
N LEU A 60 -5.06 -19.58 6.82
CA LEU A 60 -4.22 -20.57 6.14
C LEU A 60 -4.98 -21.35 5.06
N ALA A 61 -6.26 -21.68 5.29
CA ALA A 61 -7.10 -22.39 4.33
C ALA A 61 -7.33 -21.63 3.00
N ALA A 62 -7.11 -20.32 2.97
CA ALA A 62 -7.22 -19.47 1.78
C ALA A 62 -5.85 -19.14 1.16
N ALA A 63 -4.75 -19.54 1.79
CA ALA A 63 -3.40 -19.13 1.42
C ALA A 63 -2.77 -20.10 0.41
N ASP A 64 -3.28 -20.09 -0.83
CA ASP A 64 -2.63 -20.78 -1.95
C ASP A 64 -1.48 -19.96 -2.55
N GLU A 65 -0.76 -20.55 -3.53
CA GLU A 65 0.39 -19.92 -4.18
C GLU A 65 0.04 -18.56 -4.82
N SER A 66 -1.16 -18.42 -5.40
CA SER A 66 -1.62 -17.16 -6.01
C SER A 66 -1.81 -16.08 -4.94
N VAL A 67 -2.42 -16.43 -3.82
CA VAL A 67 -2.61 -15.55 -2.67
C VAL A 67 -1.27 -15.14 -2.06
N MET A 68 -0.36 -16.09 -1.85
CA MET A 68 1.00 -15.80 -1.34
C MET A 68 1.77 -14.87 -2.28
N THR A 69 1.74 -15.13 -3.58
CA THR A 69 2.38 -14.29 -4.61
C THR A 69 1.83 -12.86 -4.56
N LYS A 70 0.50 -12.71 -4.48
CA LYS A 70 -0.13 -11.40 -4.38
C LYS A 70 0.19 -10.69 -3.06
N GLN A 71 0.24 -11.42 -1.93
CA GLN A 71 0.68 -10.87 -0.64
C GLN A 71 2.09 -10.30 -0.73
N LEU A 72 3.04 -11.00 -1.35
CA LEU A 72 4.41 -10.50 -1.56
C LEU A 72 4.42 -9.18 -2.34
N ALA A 73 3.65 -9.10 -3.44
CA ALA A 73 3.51 -7.88 -4.22
C ALA A 73 2.94 -6.73 -3.39
N VAL A 74 1.86 -6.97 -2.63
CA VAL A 74 1.23 -5.96 -1.75
C VAL A 74 2.20 -5.49 -0.67
N GLN A 75 2.96 -6.39 -0.05
CA GLN A 75 3.93 -6.06 1.00
C GLN A 75 5.11 -5.24 0.50
N ARG A 76 5.57 -5.49 -0.75
CA ARG A 76 6.58 -4.64 -1.41
C ARG A 76 6.05 -3.21 -1.58
N TYR A 77 4.80 -3.05 -2.04
CA TYR A 77 4.15 -1.74 -2.14
C TYR A 77 4.00 -1.05 -0.77
N ALA A 78 3.54 -1.77 0.25
CA ALA A 78 3.37 -1.23 1.60
C ALA A 78 4.69 -0.73 2.19
N THR A 79 5.76 -1.53 2.06
CA THR A 79 7.11 -1.16 2.48
C THR A 79 7.59 0.10 1.76
N SER A 80 7.41 0.15 0.44
CA SER A 80 7.78 1.30 -0.39
C SER A 80 7.02 2.57 0.01
N LEU A 81 5.73 2.46 0.37
CA LEU A 81 4.94 3.57 0.89
C LEU A 81 5.46 4.05 2.27
N LEU A 82 5.74 3.12 3.19
CA LEU A 82 6.24 3.45 4.52
C LEU A 82 7.58 4.21 4.47
N VAL A 83 8.49 3.81 3.58
CA VAL A 83 9.75 4.53 3.34
C VAL A 83 9.49 5.99 2.95
N ARG A 84 8.54 6.24 2.04
CA ARG A 84 8.19 7.60 1.61
C ARG A 84 7.52 8.41 2.72
N LEU A 85 6.60 7.82 3.47
CA LEU A 85 5.98 8.50 4.62
C LEU A 85 7.03 8.87 5.67
N ARG A 86 8.02 8.02 5.91
CA ARG A 86 9.16 8.34 6.79
C ARG A 86 9.96 9.54 6.28
N ARG A 87 10.13 9.71 4.97
CA ARG A 87 10.78 10.90 4.38
C ARG A 87 9.93 12.16 4.59
N VAL A 88 8.62 12.08 4.31
CA VAL A 88 7.67 13.18 4.57
C VAL A 88 7.70 13.60 6.03
N ALA A 89 7.70 12.65 6.97
CA ALA A 89 7.79 12.93 8.41
C ALA A 89 9.11 13.61 8.83
N ARG A 90 10.16 13.50 8.00
CA ARG A 90 11.46 14.16 8.19
C ARG A 90 11.55 15.50 7.46
N ASN A 91 10.47 15.96 6.84
CA ASN A 91 10.45 17.09 5.92
C ASN A 91 11.42 16.95 4.74
N ASP A 92 11.74 15.71 4.37
CA ASP A 92 12.56 15.40 3.20
C ASP A 92 11.65 15.13 2.00
N PHE A 93 11.43 16.18 1.21
CA PHE A 93 10.58 16.17 0.03
C PHE A 93 11.38 16.06 -1.28
N THR A 94 12.69 15.88 -1.19
CA THR A 94 13.62 15.89 -2.34
C THR A 94 13.74 14.55 -3.05
N GLY A 95 13.04 13.51 -2.56
CA GLY A 95 13.03 12.19 -3.16
C GLY A 95 12.38 12.17 -4.52
N ASP A 96 13.21 12.02 -5.55
CA ASP A 96 12.79 11.65 -6.88
C ASP A 96 12.09 10.29 -6.84
N ASP A 97 10.93 10.21 -7.50
CA ASP A 97 10.08 9.01 -7.55
C ASP A 97 10.01 8.48 -8.99
N ASP A 98 11.00 8.82 -9.81
CA ASP A 98 11.17 8.31 -11.18
C ASP A 98 11.57 6.83 -11.24
N ASP A 99 11.65 6.14 -10.09
CA ASP A 99 11.45 4.68 -10.01
C ASP A 99 9.95 4.33 -10.18
N ASP A 100 9.29 4.95 -11.16
CA ASP A 100 8.09 4.45 -11.79
C ASP A 100 8.52 3.28 -12.69
N LEU A 101 8.97 2.19 -12.06
CA LEU A 101 8.95 0.88 -12.69
C LEU A 101 7.48 0.61 -13.00
N GLY A 102 7.12 0.93 -14.25
CA GLY A 102 5.80 0.81 -14.82
C GLY A 102 5.15 -0.49 -14.41
N ASP A 103 4.17 -0.36 -13.53
CA ASP A 103 3.10 -1.34 -13.40
C ASP A 103 2.01 -0.87 -14.38
N ASP A 104 2.37 -0.92 -15.67
CA ASP A 104 1.44 -0.89 -16.79
C ASP A 104 0.78 -2.28 -16.81
N GLU A 105 -0.35 -2.41 -16.10
CA GLU A 105 -1.22 -3.58 -16.23
C GLU A 105 -1.84 -3.54 -17.63
N SER A 106 -1.23 -4.30 -18.56
CA SER A 106 -1.93 -4.90 -19.71
C SER A 106 -2.86 -6.01 -19.27
#